data_AF-A0A958SA08-F1
#
_entry.id   AF-A0A958SA08-F1
#
_cell.length_a   1.000
_cell.length_b   1.000
_cell.length_c   1.000
_cell.angle_alpha   90.00
_cell.angle_beta   90.00
_cell.angle_gamma   90.00
#
_symmetry.space_group_name_H-M   'P 1'
#
loop_
_entity.id
_entity.type
_entity.pdbx_description
1 polymer ?
#
loop_
_entity_poly.entity_id
_entity_poly.type
_entity_poly.pdbx_seq_one_letter_code
_entity_poly.pdbx_strand_id
1 'polypeptide(L)' 'AATPNTNPGGVMSESLKSLHLKRKWTNLEIANQMFKEAFLVKKTRFSHLHPELSDEELHKMTIEYFRNLPDDEGKRGWI' A
#
# COMPACT_ATOMS: atom_id res chain seq x y z
N ALA A 1 -49.73 -43.98 -6.53
CA ALA A 1 -48.31 -44.10 -6.90
C ALA A 1 -48.03 -43.19 -8.10
N ALA A 2 -47.19 -42.17 -7.92
CA ALA A 2 -46.44 -41.44 -8.95
C ALA A 2 -45.48 -40.45 -8.24
N THR A 3 -44.18 -40.61 -8.41
CA THR A 3 -43.14 -39.57 -8.20
C THR A 3 -42.72 -39.04 -9.58
N PRO A 4 -41.79 -38.07 -9.76
CA PRO A 4 -41.27 -36.96 -8.92
C PRO A 4 -41.24 -35.60 -9.69
N ASN A 5 -40.88 -34.48 -9.06
CA ASN A 5 -39.87 -33.59 -9.66
C ASN A 5 -39.20 -32.70 -8.60
N THR A 6 -37.89 -32.90 -8.48
CA THR A 6 -36.96 -32.19 -7.62
C THR A 6 -36.44 -30.98 -8.40
N ASN A 7 -36.69 -29.76 -7.92
CA ASN A 7 -35.94 -28.58 -8.36
C ASN A 7 -35.28 -27.92 -7.14
N PRO A 8 -33.99 -28.20 -6.87
CA PRO A 8 -33.20 -27.47 -5.89
C PRO A 8 -32.53 -26.28 -6.61
N GLY A 9 -33.33 -25.39 -7.19
CA GLY A 9 -32.83 -24.31 -8.06
C GLY A 9 -32.74 -22.92 -7.40
N GLY A 10 -33.12 -22.80 -6.12
CA GLY A 10 -33.43 -21.49 -5.53
C GLY A 10 -32.42 -20.91 -4.55
N VAL A 11 -31.23 -21.49 -4.39
CA VAL A 11 -30.32 -21.12 -3.28
C VAL A 11 -28.91 -20.71 -3.72
N MET A 12 -28.70 -20.11 -4.90
CA MET A 12 -27.34 -19.64 -5.26
C MET A 12 -27.29 -18.38 -6.14
N SER A 13 -28.28 -17.48 -6.06
CA SER A 13 -28.18 -16.20 -6.79
C SER A 13 -27.80 -14.99 -5.93
N GLU A 14 -28.02 -15.01 -4.62
CA GLU A 14 -27.68 -13.85 -3.77
C GLU A 14 -26.25 -13.89 -3.21
N SER A 15 -25.64 -15.07 -3.11
CA SER A 15 -24.23 -15.20 -2.70
C SER A 15 -23.24 -14.68 -3.75
N LEU A 16 -23.65 -14.52 -5.02
CA LEU A 16 -22.82 -13.98 -6.09
C LEU A 16 -22.79 -12.43 -6.12
N LYS A 17 -23.60 -11.74 -5.31
CA LYS A 17 -23.43 -10.28 -5.10
C LYS A 17 -22.27 -9.95 -4.15
N SER A 18 -21.75 -10.95 -3.43
CA SER A 18 -20.55 -10.85 -2.59
C SER A 18 -19.24 -11.06 -3.38
N LEU A 19 -19.33 -11.16 -4.71
CA LEU A 19 -18.19 -11.44 -5.57
C LEU A 19 -17.48 -10.12 -5.94
N HIS A 20 -16.50 -9.74 -5.13
CA HIS A 20 -15.36 -8.88 -5.51
C HIS A 20 -15.63 -7.39 -5.79
N LEU A 21 -16.26 -6.67 -4.86
CA LEU A 21 -15.90 -5.26 -4.71
C LEU A 21 -14.51 -5.17 -4.05
N LYS A 22 -13.47 -5.62 -4.76
CA LYS A 22 -12.07 -5.31 -4.41
C LYS A 22 -12.00 -3.79 -4.41
N ARG A 23 -12.02 -3.18 -3.21
CA ARG A 23 -11.84 -1.74 -3.04
C ARG A 23 -10.59 -1.36 -3.82
N LYS A 24 -10.78 -0.68 -4.97
CA LYS A 24 -9.66 -0.17 -5.76
C LYS A 24 -9.04 0.94 -4.92
N TRP A 25 -7.78 0.76 -4.55
CA TRP A 25 -7.05 1.80 -3.86
C TRP A 25 -6.92 2.99 -4.81
N THR A 26 -7.15 4.18 -4.28
CA THR A 26 -6.88 5.41 -4.99
C THR A 26 -5.37 5.56 -5.21
N ASN A 27 -4.97 6.28 -6.26
CA ASN A 27 -3.55 6.57 -6.51
C ASN A 27 -2.90 7.25 -5.29
N LEU A 28 -3.65 8.08 -4.55
CA LEU A 28 -3.20 8.70 -3.32
C LEU A 28 -2.95 7.67 -2.20
N GLU A 29 -3.87 6.73 -1.99
CA GLU A 29 -3.69 5.66 -0.99
C GLU A 29 -2.46 4.80 -1.34
N ILE A 30 -2.25 4.49 -2.63
CA ILE A 30 -1.06 3.77 -3.11
C ILE A 30 0.21 4.57 -2.86
N ALA A 31 0.24 5.86 -3.25
CA ALA A 31 1.39 6.72 -3.04
C ALA A 31 1.76 6.86 -1.55
N ASN A 32 0.75 7.03 -0.68
CA ASN A 32 0.94 7.07 0.76
C ASN A 32 1.50 5.76 1.32
N GLN A 33 1.06 4.62 0.80
CA GLN A 33 1.57 3.32 1.21
C GLN A 33 3.03 3.13 0.78
N MET A 34 3.35 3.47 -0.47
CA MET A 34 4.73 3.45 -0.99
C MET A 34 5.65 4.38 -0.18
N PHE A 35 5.17 5.57 0.18
CA PHE A 35 5.92 6.49 1.03
C PHE A 35 6.21 5.89 2.41
N LYS A 36 5.22 5.28 3.06
CA LYS A 36 5.40 4.61 4.37
C LYS A 36 6.44 3.50 4.30
N GLU A 37 6.40 2.68 3.26
CA GLU A 37 7.36 1.60 3.05
C GLU A 37 8.77 2.14 2.82
N ALA A 38 8.91 3.14 1.95
CA ALA A 38 10.19 3.80 1.68
C ALA A 38 10.77 4.45 2.94
N PHE A 39 9.93 5.12 3.73
CA PHE A 39 10.31 5.73 4.99
C PHE A 39 10.83 4.68 5.98
N LEU A 40 10.12 3.57 6.14
CA LEU A 40 10.53 2.48 7.03
C LEU A 40 11.88 1.90 6.62
N VAL A 41 12.05 1.54 5.34
CA VAL A 41 13.32 1.00 4.83
C VAL A 41 14.47 1.97 5.08
N LYS A 42 14.26 3.27 4.84
CA LYS A 42 15.31 4.27 5.05
C LYS A 42 15.65 4.45 6.52
N LYS A 43 14.66 4.55 7.41
CA LYS A 43 14.85 4.65 8.86
C LYS A 43 15.59 3.42 9.40
N THR A 44 15.21 2.21 8.96
CA THR A 44 15.92 0.98 9.30
C THR A 44 17.37 1.04 8.82
N ARG A 45 17.65 1.56 7.62
CA ARG A 45 19.04 1.72 7.18
C ARG A 45 19.82 2.69 8.08
N PHE A 46 19.21 3.80 8.48
CA PHE A 46 19.85 4.74 9.40
C PHE A 46 20.06 4.14 10.79
N SER A 47 19.16 3.31 11.30
CA SER A 47 19.36 2.65 12.60
C SER A 47 20.57 1.71 12.61
N HIS A 48 20.90 1.08 11.47
CA HIS A 48 22.10 0.27 11.35
C HIS A 48 23.39 1.10 11.18
N LEU A 49 23.28 2.28 10.56
CA LEU A 49 24.42 3.19 10.35
C LEU A 49 24.74 4.03 11.58
N HIS A 50 23.71 4.34 12.37
CA HIS A 50 23.76 5.21 13.54
C HIS A 50 23.08 4.52 14.74
N PRO A 51 23.66 3.40 15.25
CA PRO A 51 23.10 2.68 16.39
C PRO A 51 23.09 3.50 17.69
N GLU A 52 23.87 4.57 17.75
CA GLU A 52 23.92 5.52 18.87
C GLU A 52 22.71 6.46 18.95
N LEU A 53 21.98 6.62 17.83
CA LEU A 53 20.86 7.54 17.76
C LEU A 53 19.59 6.92 18.32
N SER A 54 18.81 7.76 19.01
CA SER A 54 17.46 7.38 19.44
C SER A 54 16.51 7.22 18.26
N ASP A 55 15.40 6.51 18.48
CA ASP A 55 14.37 6.33 17.46
C ASP A 55 13.81 7.67 16.93
N GLU A 56 13.73 8.68 17.80
CA GLU A 56 13.27 10.03 17.46
C GLU A 56 14.27 10.78 16.56
N GLU A 57 15.57 10.66 16.85
CA GLU A 57 16.62 11.26 16.02
C GLU A 57 16.69 10.59 14.64
N LEU A 58 16.60 9.25 14.61
CA LEU A 58 16.50 8.48 13.36
C LEU A 58 15.26 8.88 12.56
N HIS A 59 14.14 9.15 13.22
CA HIS A 59 12.92 9.63 12.58
C HIS A 59 13.12 11.04 11.97
N LYS A 60 13.69 11.98 12.72
CA LYS A 60 14.01 13.34 12.24
C LYS A 60 14.96 13.31 11.05
N MET A 61 16.04 12.54 11.14
CA MET A 61 17.01 12.36 10.06
C MET A 61 16.37 11.76 8.81
N THR A 62 15.44 10.81 8.97
CA THR A 62 14.69 10.24 7.85
C THR A 62 13.77 11.28 7.20
N ILE A 63 13.07 12.09 7.98
CA ILE A 63 12.25 13.21 7.45
C ILE A 63 13.12 14.19 6.65
N GLU A 64 14.25 14.61 7.20
CA GLU A 64 15.16 15.54 6.53
C GLU A 64 15.70 14.97 5.22
N TYR A 65 16.03 13.69 5.17
CA TYR A 65 16.43 13.01 3.95
C TYR A 65 15.35 13.12 2.86
N PHE A 66 14.09 12.80 3.17
CA PHE A 66 13.01 12.86 2.19
C PHE A 66 12.64 14.30 1.79
N ARG A 67 12.78 15.28 2.69
CA ARG A 67 12.61 16.71 2.37
C ARG A 67 13.65 17.24 1.38
N ASN A 68 14.86 16.69 1.43
CA ASN A 68 15.97 17.10 0.58
C ASN A 68 16.13 16.24 -0.68
N LEU A 69 15.21 15.31 -0.94
CA LEU A 69 15.23 14.57 -2.21
C LEU A 69 15.01 15.56 -3.36
N PRO A 70 15.84 15.52 -4.40
CA PRO A 70 15.61 16.36 -5.56
C PRO A 70 14.30 15.94 -6.22
N ASP A 71 13.43 16.91 -6.48
CA ASP A 71 12.31 16.70 -7.39
C ASP A 71 12.92 16.47 -8.78
N ASP A 72 12.77 15.25 -9.32
CA ASP A 72 13.25 14.88 -10.66
C ASP A 72 12.59 15.68 -11.80
N GLU A 73 11.72 16.65 -11.48
CA GLU A 73 11.20 17.65 -12.42
C GLU A 73 12.29 18.62 -12.93
N GLY A 74 13.43 18.75 -12.23
CA GLY A 74 14.51 19.66 -12.62
C GLY A 74 15.60 19.11 -13.56
N LYS A 75 15.58 17.81 -13.91
CA LYS A 75 16.65 17.16 -14.71
C LYS A 75 16.16 16.43 -15.97
N ARG A 76 14.99 16.78 -16.50
CA ARG A 76 14.53 16.34 -17.84
C ARG A 76 14.75 17.39 -18.94
N GLY A 77 15.73 18.27 -18.77
CA GLY A 77 16.34 19.02 -19.87
C GLY A 77 17.66 18.36 -20.24
N TRP A 78 17.88 18.13 -21.54
CA TRP A 78 19.09 17.55 -22.18
C TRP A 78 19.20 16.02 -22.13
N ILE A 79 18.55 15.33 -23.10
CA ILE A 79 19.22 14.63 -24.23
C ILE A 79 18.25 14.61 -25.42
#